data_AF-A0A962NFE4-F1
#
_entry.id   AF-A0A962NFE4-F1
#
_cell.length_a   1.000
_cell.length_b   1.000
_cell.length_c   1.000
_cell.angle_alpha   90.00
_cell.angle_beta   90.00
_cell.angle_gamma   90.00
#
_symmetry.space_group_name_H-M   'P 1'
#
loop_
_entity.id
_entity.type
_entity.pdbx_description
1 polymer ?
#
loop_
_entity_poly.entity_id
_entity_poly.type
_entity_poly.pdbx_seq_one_letter_code
_entity_poly.pdbx_strand_id
1 'polypeptide(L)'
;YGALQLAAWVLVIALFFGLLSELGWSPWSRNDTADRGQGLVLALIMLAYANVMPKMPASRAWQAQLRFAGWALVLGSVGYALAWLLLPLYLASWAAMAALGSALGLILIRLLWKQPWRTTDACPAHEEAQP
;
A
#
# COMPACT_ATOMS: atom_id res chain seq x y z
N TYR A 1 -0.63 -5.14 -16.00
CA TYR A 1 -1.67 -5.41 -15.00
C TYR A 1 -1.23 -5.23 -13.54
N GLY A 2 0.04 -5.40 -13.16
CA GLY A 2 0.45 -5.37 -11.75
C GLY A 2 0.37 -4.02 -10.99
N ALA A 3 0.69 -2.88 -11.61
CA ALA A 3 0.74 -1.58 -10.91
C ALA A 3 -0.64 -1.08 -10.46
N LEU A 4 -1.61 -1.13 -11.39
CA LEU A 4 -3.00 -0.74 -11.14
C LEU A 4 -3.66 -1.65 -10.11
N GLN A 5 -3.34 -2.95 -10.12
CA GLN A 5 -3.89 -3.90 -9.16
C GLN A 5 -3.36 -3.66 -7.74
N LEU A 6 -2.07 -3.36 -7.59
CA LEU A 6 -1.48 -3.01 -6.29
C LEU A 6 -2.01 -1.68 -5.75
N ALA A 7 -2.12 -0.66 -6.61
CA ALA A 7 -2.73 0.62 -6.24
C ALA A 7 -4.20 0.45 -5.84
N ALA A 8 -4.95 -0.38 -6.58
CA ALA A 8 -6.33 -0.71 -6.25
C ALA A 8 -6.44 -1.43 -4.90
N TRP A 9 -5.57 -2.40 -4.62
CA TRP A 9 -5.55 -3.08 -3.32
C TRP A 9 -5.26 -2.14 -2.16
N VAL A 10 -4.27 -1.25 -2.32
CA VAL A 10 -3.95 -0.22 -1.32
C VAL A 10 -5.15 0.70 -1.08
N LEU A 11 -5.80 1.15 -2.15
CA LEU A 11 -6.95 2.07 -2.06
C LEU A 11 -8.16 1.38 -1.43
N VAL A 12 -8.42 0.11 -1.78
CA VAL A 12 -9.47 -0.72 -1.18
C VAL A 12 -9.21 -0.95 0.30
N ILE A 13 -7.96 -1.26 0.69
CA ILE A 13 -7.58 -1.43 2.09
C ILE A 13 -7.81 -0.11 2.85
N ALA A 14 -7.34 1.02 2.31
CA ALA A 14 -7.51 2.32 2.96
C ALA A 14 -8.99 2.71 3.13
N LEU A 15 -9.81 2.51 2.08
CA LEU A 15 -11.25 2.78 2.12
C LEU A 15 -12.00 1.82 3.04
N PHE A 16 -11.64 0.53 3.04
CA PHE A 16 -12.25 -0.48 3.90
C PHE A 16 -12.06 -0.14 5.38
N PHE A 17 -10.86 0.28 5.76
CA PHE A 17 -10.59 0.70 7.14
C PHE A 17 -11.23 2.04 7.51
N GLY A 18 -11.31 3.00 6.58
CA GLY A 18 -12.08 4.23 6.78
C GLY A 18 -13.57 3.94 7.02
N LEU A 19 -14.16 3.09 6.19
CA LEU A 19 -15.57 2.71 6.30
C LEU A 19 -15.87 1.95 7.61
N LEU A 20 -14.99 1.05 8.03
CA LEU A 20 -15.11 0.32 9.29
C LEU A 20 -15.08 1.24 10.52
N SER A 21 -14.31 2.33 10.46
CA SER A 21 -14.27 3.32 11.55
C SER A 21 -15.55 4.15 11.62
N GLU A 22 -16.13 4.54 10.48
CA GLU A 22 -17.36 5.35 10.43
C GLU A 22 -18.62 4.55 10.78
N LEU A 23 -18.64 3.24 10.48
CA LEU A 23 -19.78 2.37 10.80
C LEU A 23 -19.96 2.10 12.30
N GLY A 24 -19.06 2.61 13.16
CA GLY A 24 -19.11 2.37 14.61
C GLY A 24 -19.00 0.88 14.98
N TRP A 25 -18.66 0.03 14.01
CA TRP A 25 -18.64 -1.42 14.09
C TRP A 25 -17.31 -1.92 14.68
N SER A 26 -16.79 -1.19 15.66
CA SER A 26 -15.80 -1.73 16.58
C SER A 26 -16.56 -2.28 17.79
N PRO A 27 -16.82 -3.60 17.87
CA PRO A 27 -17.33 -4.25 19.08
C PRO A 27 -16.38 -4.12 20.29
N TRP A 28 -15.26 -3.44 20.12
CA TRP A 28 -14.14 -3.33 21.04
C TRP A 28 -13.89 -1.89 21.56
N SER A 29 -14.65 -0.90 21.08
CA SER A 29 -14.42 0.55 21.26
C SER A 29 -14.55 1.11 22.68
N ARG A 30 -14.79 0.27 23.70
CA ARG A 30 -14.80 0.71 25.11
C ARG A 30 -13.45 0.55 25.82
N ASN A 31 -12.51 -0.21 25.24
CA ASN A 31 -11.24 -0.52 25.89
C ASN A 31 -10.05 -0.09 25.03
N ASP A 32 -9.24 0.83 25.55
CA ASP A 32 -7.97 1.31 24.98
C ASP A 32 -7.06 0.19 24.44
N THR A 33 -7.02 -0.95 25.14
CA THR A 33 -6.21 -2.11 24.77
C THR A 33 -6.66 -2.73 23.45
N ALA A 34 -7.96 -2.71 23.17
CA ALA A 34 -8.51 -3.37 22.01
C ALA A 34 -8.33 -2.54 20.72
N ASP A 35 -8.41 -1.21 20.83
CA ASP A 35 -8.08 -0.29 19.71
C ASP A 35 -6.60 -0.39 19.33
N ARG A 36 -5.71 -0.43 20.34
CA ARG A 36 -4.27 -0.69 20.10
C ARG A 36 -4.03 -2.06 19.47
N GLY A 37 -4.75 -3.08 19.94
CA GLY A 37 -4.69 -4.43 19.39
C GLY A 37 -5.08 -4.48 17.91
N GLN A 38 -6.17 -3.79 17.54
CA GLN A 38 -6.61 -3.67 16.15
C GLN A 38 -5.54 -2.99 15.29
N GLY A 39 -4.97 -1.87 15.74
CA GLY A 39 -3.89 -1.18 15.04
C GLY A 39 -2.65 -2.07 14.84
N LEU A 40 -2.27 -2.86 15.84
CA LEU A 40 -1.15 -3.81 15.71
C LEU A 40 -1.45 -4.93 14.71
N VAL A 41 -2.65 -5.53 14.75
CA VAL A 41 -3.05 -6.57 13.79
C VAL A 41 -3.00 -6.05 12.35
N LEU A 42 -3.52 -4.84 12.13
CA LEU A 42 -3.42 -4.13 10.86
C LEU A 42 -1.98 -3.99 10.38
N ALA A 43 -1.09 -3.52 11.25
CA ALA A 43 0.33 -3.36 10.92
C ALA A 43 0.98 -4.69 10.53
N LEU A 44 0.65 -5.77 11.23
CA LEU A 44 1.15 -7.11 10.93
C LEU A 44 0.66 -7.62 9.57
N ILE A 45 -0.61 -7.40 9.24
CA ILE A 45 -1.17 -7.76 7.92
C ILE A 45 -0.42 -7.01 6.81
N MET A 46 -0.21 -5.70 6.97
CA MET A 46 0.54 -4.91 5.99
C MET A 46 2.00 -5.36 5.88
N LEU A 47 2.64 -5.71 6.99
CA LEU A 47 4.01 -6.23 7.01
C LEU A 47 4.12 -7.60 6.32
N ALA A 48 3.13 -8.48 6.52
CA ALA A 48 3.05 -9.75 5.80
C ALA A 48 2.91 -9.51 4.29
N TYR A 49 2.04 -8.59 3.89
CA TYR A 49 1.87 -8.22 2.49
C TYR A 49 3.14 -7.64 1.86
N ALA A 50 3.84 -6.76 2.59
CA ALA A 50 5.10 -6.17 2.14
C ALA A 50 6.18 -7.22 1.83
N ASN A 51 6.19 -8.34 2.57
CA ASN A 51 7.10 -9.47 2.34
C ASN A 51 6.74 -10.34 1.14
N VAL A 52 5.45 -10.39 0.76
CA VAL A 52 4.99 -11.15 -0.41
C VAL A 52 5.27 -10.39 -1.71
N MET A 53 5.15 -9.06 -1.69
CA MET A 53 5.32 -8.19 -2.86
C MET A 53 6.61 -8.44 -3.69
N PRO A 54 7.83 -8.50 -3.11
CA PRO A 54 9.06 -8.68 -3.88
C PRO A 54 9.26 -10.09 -4.44
N LYS A 55 8.43 -11.06 -4.02
CA LYS A 55 8.53 -12.47 -4.45
C LYS A 55 7.73 -12.76 -5.72
N MET A 56 6.97 -11.80 -6.22
CA MET A 56 6.16 -11.99 -7.43
C MET A 56 7.05 -12.07 -8.69
N PRO A 57 6.78 -13.01 -9.61
CA PRO A 57 7.52 -13.13 -10.87
C PRO A 57 7.29 -11.89 -11.74
N ALA A 58 8.37 -11.28 -12.23
CA ALA A 58 8.37 -9.93 -12.75
C ALA A 58 9.62 -9.66 -13.62
N SER A 59 9.54 -8.72 -14.57
CA SER A 59 10.72 -8.24 -15.30
C SER A 59 11.73 -7.58 -14.36
N ARG A 60 13.02 -7.50 -14.72
CA ARG A 60 14.07 -6.91 -13.86
C ARG A 60 13.72 -5.47 -13.41
N ALA A 61 13.18 -4.67 -14.32
CA ALA A 61 12.75 -3.30 -14.01
C ALA A 61 11.55 -3.28 -13.04
N TRP A 62 10.60 -4.20 -13.20
CA TRP A 62 9.44 -4.33 -12.33
C TRP A 62 9.80 -4.88 -10.94
N GLN A 63 10.73 -5.85 -10.86
CA GLN A 63 11.27 -6.35 -9.58
C GLN A 63 11.92 -5.25 -8.74
N ALA A 64 12.66 -4.33 -9.36
CA ALA A 64 13.24 -3.20 -8.65
C ALA A 64 12.16 -2.29 -8.03
N GLN A 65 11.02 -2.11 -8.71
CA GLN A 65 9.88 -1.36 -8.19
C GLN A 65 9.17 -2.11 -7.06
N LEU A 66 8.96 -3.43 -7.21
CA LEU A 66 8.35 -4.26 -6.16
C LEU A 66 9.22 -4.31 -4.89
N ARG A 67 10.55 -4.37 -5.01
CA ARG A 67 11.46 -4.30 -3.85
C ARG A 67 11.39 -2.96 -3.14
N PHE A 68 11.39 -1.86 -3.91
CA PHE A 68 11.22 -0.54 -3.33
C PHE A 68 9.88 -0.41 -2.61
N ALA A 69 8.80 -0.84 -3.25
CA ALA A 69 7.46 -0.80 -2.68
C ALA A 69 7.33 -1.68 -1.43
N GLY A 70 7.92 -2.88 -1.45
CA GLY A 70 8.01 -3.75 -0.29
C GLY A 70 8.73 -3.06 0.88
N TRP A 71 9.91 -2.49 0.67
CA TRP A 71 10.65 -1.78 1.73
C TRP A 71 9.92 -0.54 2.25
N ALA A 72 9.31 0.26 1.37
CA ALA A 72 8.52 1.41 1.77
C ALA A 72 7.33 0.98 2.64
N LEU A 73 6.62 -0.09 2.24
CA LEU A 73 5.50 -0.62 2.99
C LEU A 73 5.93 -1.23 4.33
N VAL A 74 7.10 -1.91 4.39
CA VAL A 74 7.69 -2.38 5.66
C VAL A 74 7.91 -1.20 6.61
N LEU A 75 8.60 -0.14 6.16
CA LEU A 75 8.90 1.03 6.99
C LEU A 75 7.63 1.75 7.44
N GLY A 76 6.66 1.93 6.53
CA GLY A 76 5.35 2.49 6.85
C GLY A 76 4.57 1.64 7.86
N SER A 77 4.59 0.31 7.72
CA SER A 77 3.90 -0.61 8.64
C SER A 77 4.55 -0.64 10.02
N VAL A 78 5.89 -0.59 10.08
CA VAL A 78 6.62 -0.49 11.36
C VAL A 78 6.32 0.84 12.03
N GLY A 79 6.34 1.95 11.29
CA GLY A 79 5.93 3.26 11.80
C GLY A 79 4.48 3.27 12.31
N TYR A 80 3.57 2.64 11.57
CA TYR A 80 2.18 2.45 11.99
C TYR A 80 2.07 1.66 13.30
N ALA A 81 2.78 0.53 13.42
CA ALA A 81 2.80 -0.28 14.64
C ALA A 81 3.35 0.52 15.83
N LEU A 82 4.46 1.24 15.64
CA LEU A 82 5.07 2.06 16.68
C LEU A 82 4.16 3.20 17.11
N ALA A 83 3.40 3.80 16.19
CA ALA A 83 2.40 4.81 16.52
C ALA A 83 1.34 4.25 17.49
N TRP A 84 0.80 3.06 17.20
CA TRP A 84 -0.18 2.42 18.08
C TRP A 84 0.39 1.86 19.38
N LEU A 85 1.68 1.53 19.41
CA LEU A 85 2.33 0.98 20.61
C LEU A 85 2.77 2.10 21.59
N LEU A 86 3.31 3.19 21.06
CA LEU A 86 4.03 4.18 21.87
C LEU A 86 3.26 5.49 22.07
N LEU A 87 2.39 5.88 21.14
CA LEU A 87 1.69 7.16 21.25
C LEU A 87 0.40 7.04 22.08
N PRO A 88 -0.07 8.15 22.66
CA PRO A 88 -1.41 8.26 23.19
C PRO A 88 -2.47 8.00 22.10
N LEU A 89 -3.60 7.39 22.46
CA LEU A 89 -4.64 6.97 21.49
C LEU A 89 -5.15 8.11 20.61
N TYR A 90 -5.29 9.32 21.16
CA TYR A 90 -5.75 10.48 20.42
C TYR A 90 -4.76 10.93 19.31
N LEU A 91 -3.47 10.60 19.43
CA LEU A 91 -2.45 10.86 18.40
C LEU A 91 -2.12 9.62 17.57
N ALA A 92 -2.34 8.42 18.10
CA ALA A 92 -1.97 7.17 17.48
C ALA A 92 -2.54 7.06 16.06
N SER A 93 -3.84 7.35 15.88
CA SER A 93 -4.49 7.31 14.57
C SER A 93 -3.85 8.27 13.57
N TRP A 94 -3.61 9.52 13.95
CA TRP A 94 -3.01 10.53 13.07
C TRP A 94 -1.58 10.18 12.69
N ALA A 95 -0.76 9.79 13.65
CA ALA A 95 0.63 9.40 13.42
C ALA A 95 0.72 8.12 12.56
N ALA A 96 -0.15 7.14 12.82
CA ALA A 96 -0.22 5.91 12.05
C ALA A 96 -0.64 6.17 10.60
N MET A 97 -1.65 7.02 10.38
CA MET A 97 -2.07 7.44 9.04
C MET A 97 -0.96 8.22 8.32
N ALA A 98 -0.23 9.11 9.00
CA ALA A 98 0.88 9.83 8.41
C ALA A 98 2.04 8.89 8.01
N ALA A 99 2.38 7.93 8.87
CA ALA A 99 3.43 6.94 8.60
C ALA A 99 3.09 6.04 7.40
N LEU A 100 1.90 5.44 7.41
CA LEU A 100 1.49 4.56 6.32
C LEU A 100 1.16 5.35 5.05
N GLY A 101 0.49 6.48 5.18
CA GLY A 101 0.12 7.35 4.06
C GLY A 101 1.34 7.91 3.32
N SER A 102 2.39 8.32 4.03
CA SER A 102 3.64 8.77 3.40
C SER A 102 4.35 7.63 2.66
N ALA A 103 4.41 6.42 3.23
CA ALA A 103 4.94 5.24 2.55
C ALA A 103 4.19 4.94 1.26
N LEU A 104 2.85 4.94 1.30
CA LEU A 104 2.02 4.74 0.12
C LEU A 104 2.19 5.85 -0.91
N GLY A 105 2.25 7.11 -0.47
CA GLY A 105 2.54 8.26 -1.33
C GLY A 105 3.86 8.12 -2.07
N LEU A 106 4.93 7.70 -1.38
CA LEU A 106 6.24 7.45 -2.00
C LEU A 106 6.18 6.34 -3.07
N ILE A 107 5.41 5.27 -2.81
CA ILE A 107 5.20 4.20 -3.78
C ILE A 107 4.50 4.74 -5.02
N LEU A 108 3.39 5.48 -4.84
CA LEU A 108 2.62 6.05 -5.95
C LEU A 108 3.45 7.04 -6.77
N ILE A 109 4.15 7.97 -6.11
CA ILE A 109 5.05 8.93 -6.77
C ILE A 109 6.08 8.19 -7.61
N ARG A 110 6.72 7.15 -7.07
CA ARG A 110 7.73 6.38 -7.79
C ARG A 110 7.15 5.61 -8.98
N LEU A 111 5.96 5.04 -8.84
CA LEU A 111 5.27 4.34 -9.92
C LEU A 111 4.89 5.30 -11.05
N LEU A 112 4.31 6.45 -10.71
CA LEU A 112 3.86 7.46 -11.67
C LEU A 112 5.05 8.11 -12.40
N TRP A 113 6.14 8.43 -11.70
CA TRP A 113 7.35 9.00 -12.31
C TRP A 113 7.96 8.08 -13.37
N LYS A 114 7.89 6.76 -13.18
CA LYS A 114 8.46 5.77 -14.11
C LYS A 114 7.52 5.39 -15.27
N GLN A 115 6.38 6.07 -15.46
CA GLN A 115 5.44 5.83 -16.57
C GLN A 115 5.57 6.68 -17.87
N PRO A 116 6.69 7.28 -18.32
CA PRO A 116 6.62 8.16 -19.51
C PRO A 116 6.42 7.51 -20.89
N TRP A 117 6.34 6.19 -21.06
CA TRP A 117 6.52 5.58 -22.41
C TRP A 117 5.57 4.43 -22.79
N ARG A 118 4.37 4.31 -22.18
CA ARG A 118 3.40 3.26 -22.59
C ARG A 118 2.44 3.65 -23.72
N THR A 119 2.64 4.80 -24.39
CA THR A 119 1.75 5.28 -25.46
C THR A 119 2.35 5.26 -26.86
N THR A 120 3.62 4.86 -27.06
CA THR A 120 4.25 4.86 -28.39
C THR A 120 4.38 3.50 -29.08
N ASP A 121 4.05 2.38 -28.41
CA ASP A 121 4.15 1.04 -29.02
C ASP A 121 2.86 0.58 -29.71
N ALA A 122 1.87 1.46 -29.88
CA ALA A 122 0.87 1.27 -30.94
C ALA A 122 1.55 1.58 -32.29
N CYS A 123 2.49 0.74 -32.72
CA CYS A 123 2.96 0.76 -34.10
C CYS A 123 1.96 -0.08 -34.92
N PRO A 124 1.17 0.53 -35.82
CA PRO A 124 0.37 -0.21 -36.77
C PRO A 124 1.31 -0.81 -37.82
N ALA A 125 1.74 -2.05 -37.65
CA ALA A 125 2.64 -2.73 -38.57
C ALA A 125 2.04 -4.04 -39.12
N HIS A 126 0.79 -3.95 -39.60
CA HIS A 126 0.18 -5.00 -40.42
C HIS A 126 -0.54 -4.43 -41.66
N GLU A 127 -0.10 -3.28 -42.20
CA GLU A 127 -0.70 -2.67 -43.40
C GLU A 127 0.12 -2.79 -44.70
N GLU A 128 1.27 -3.47 -44.68
CA GLU A 128 2.03 -3.72 -45.92
C GLU A 128 2.49 -5.18 -45.99
N ALA A 129 1.68 -6.04 -46.60
CA ALA A 129 2.10 -7.11 -47.52
C ALA A 129 1.03 -8.19 -47.66
N GLN A 130 0.02 -7.96 -48.50
CA GLN A 130 -0.57 -9.05 -49.28
C GLN A 130 -0.73 -8.58 -50.73
N PRO A 131 0.06 -9.12 -51.68
CA PRO A 131 -0.15 -8.93 -53.11
C PRO A 131 -1.37 -9.70 -53.63
#